data_AF-A0A959NDW5-F1
#
_entry.id   AF-A0A959NDW5-F1
#
_cell.length_a   1.000
_cell.length_b   1.000
_cell.length_c   1.000
_cell.angle_alpha   90.00
_cell.angle_beta   90.00
_cell.angle_gamma   90.00
#
_symmetry.space_group_name_H-M   'P 1'
#
loop_
_entity.id
_entity.type
_entity.pdbx_description
1 polymer ?
#
loop_
_entity_poly.entity_id
_entity_poly.type
_entity_poly.pdbx_seq_one_letter_code
_entity_poly.pdbx_strand_id
1 'polypeptide(L)'
;MALSKQQIHQIETVLRNSLRNKFQNYNPEPAVMPFHTRLLGKDRLALYSFIHSLNTNFGTSIFEPIAKTLALSTFASAESQQKAGNKISSDAQRVIQNIMDGLAVATTSPNKIQEINAIRAVCQTGVMKTFKPTKVDVKLVGHDGTIYLFDIKTAKPNAGGFKEFKRTLLEWVATTLATNPSVNIQTIIAIPYNPYEPQPYNRWTMRGMLDLNNELKVAAEFWDFLGGQGAYTNLLDIFERIGLELRPEIDAYFNRYNKN
;
A
#
# COMPACT_ATOMS: atom_id res chain seq x y z
N MET A 1 13.93 21.44 4.18
CA MET A 1 12.87 20.58 3.61
C MET A 1 13.45 19.19 3.49
N ALA A 2 12.68 18.16 3.84
CA ALA A 2 13.12 16.77 3.75
C ALA A 2 13.34 16.37 2.28
N LEU A 3 12.51 16.92 1.37
CA LEU A 3 12.54 16.59 -0.04
C LEU A 3 13.38 17.58 -0.86
N SER A 4 14.14 17.06 -1.81
CA SER A 4 14.86 17.88 -2.79
C SER A 4 13.91 18.56 -3.79
N LYS A 5 14.35 19.65 -4.41
CA LYS A 5 13.58 20.35 -5.46
C LYS A 5 13.19 19.42 -6.61
N GLN A 6 14.06 18.50 -6.97
CA GLN A 6 13.81 17.53 -8.04
C GLN A 6 12.70 16.54 -7.64
N GLN A 7 12.74 16.00 -6.42
CA GLN A 7 11.67 15.12 -5.92
C GLN A 7 10.33 15.84 -5.86
N ILE A 8 10.31 17.07 -5.35
CA ILE A 8 9.11 17.91 -5.31
C ILE A 8 8.51 18.04 -6.72
N HIS A 9 9.33 18.40 -7.71
CA HIS A 9 8.87 18.54 -9.09
C HIS A 9 8.35 17.21 -9.69
N GLN A 10 9.00 16.08 -9.40
CA GLN A 10 8.56 14.76 -9.86
C GLN A 10 7.21 14.36 -9.23
N ILE A 11 7.04 14.58 -7.93
CA ILE A 11 5.79 14.28 -7.21
C ILE A 11 4.65 15.13 -7.75
N GLU A 12 4.88 16.44 -7.95
CA GLU A 12 3.89 17.32 -8.57
C GLU A 12 3.49 16.85 -9.96
N THR A 13 4.46 16.41 -10.77
CA THR A 13 4.21 15.88 -12.12
C THR A 13 3.37 14.60 -12.06
N VAL A 14 3.65 13.70 -11.12
CA VAL A 14 2.83 12.51 -10.88
C VAL A 14 1.38 12.91 -10.57
N LEU A 15 1.18 13.86 -9.66
CA LEU A 15 -0.16 14.31 -9.26
C LEU A 15 -0.92 14.96 -10.43
N ARG A 16 -0.28 15.88 -11.17
CA ARG A 16 -0.87 16.52 -12.35
C ARG A 16 -1.28 15.50 -13.39
N ASN A 17 -0.39 14.59 -13.75
CA ASN A 17 -0.65 13.58 -14.77
C ASN A 17 -1.74 12.61 -14.32
N SER A 18 -1.73 12.18 -13.05
CA SER A 18 -2.73 11.26 -12.50
C SER A 18 -4.14 11.86 -12.56
N LEU A 19 -4.29 13.12 -12.13
CA LEU A 19 -5.59 13.81 -12.17
C LEU A 19 -6.05 14.13 -13.60
N ARG A 20 -5.17 14.68 -14.45
CA ARG A 20 -5.53 14.98 -15.85
C ARG A 20 -5.87 13.74 -16.66
N ASN A 21 -5.12 12.65 -16.49
CA ASN A 21 -5.44 11.37 -17.11
C ASN A 21 -6.80 10.84 -16.63
N LYS A 22 -7.14 11.04 -15.35
CA LYS A 22 -8.46 10.68 -14.83
C LYS A 22 -9.56 11.50 -15.48
N PHE A 23 -9.36 12.81 -15.69
CA PHE A 23 -10.34 13.65 -16.37
C PHE A 23 -10.58 13.23 -17.82
N GLN A 24 -9.53 12.81 -18.53
CA GLN A 24 -9.64 12.46 -19.94
C GLN A 24 -10.21 11.06 -20.17
N ASN A 25 -9.87 10.10 -19.31
CA ASN A 25 -10.15 8.67 -19.56
C ASN A 25 -11.23 8.08 -18.66
N TYR A 26 -11.86 8.86 -17.78
CA TYR A 26 -12.92 8.36 -16.93
C TYR A 26 -14.16 8.00 -17.76
N ASN A 27 -14.38 6.70 -17.91
CA ASN A 27 -15.58 6.13 -18.50
C ASN A 27 -16.31 5.31 -17.42
N PRO A 28 -17.39 5.83 -16.81
CA PRO A 28 -18.14 5.07 -15.82
C PRO A 28 -18.75 3.83 -16.49
N GLU A 29 -18.60 2.66 -15.86
CA GLU A 29 -19.33 1.48 -16.31
C GLU A 29 -20.84 1.77 -16.29
N PRO A 30 -21.58 1.41 -17.34
CA PRO A 30 -23.03 1.58 -17.38
C PRO A 30 -23.67 0.59 -16.40
N ALA A 31 -23.83 1.03 -15.15
CA ALA A 31 -24.56 0.29 -14.12
C ALA A 31 -25.94 0.92 -13.91
N VAL A 32 -27.00 0.14 -14.11
CA VAL A 32 -28.37 0.55 -13.79
C VAL A 32 -28.51 0.53 -12.27
N MET A 33 -28.46 1.70 -11.63
CA MET A 33 -28.61 1.87 -10.17
C MET A 33 -29.96 2.53 -9.83
N PRO A 34 -31.10 1.82 -9.96
CA PRO A 34 -32.43 2.42 -9.99
C PRO A 34 -32.84 3.09 -8.68
N PHE A 35 -32.36 2.61 -7.53
CA PHE A 35 -32.59 3.23 -6.23
C PHE A 35 -31.78 4.51 -6.06
N HIS A 36 -30.46 4.46 -6.32
CA HIS A 36 -29.59 5.62 -6.21
C HIS A 36 -30.00 6.73 -7.17
N THR A 37 -30.35 6.41 -8.42
CA THR A 37 -30.79 7.39 -9.40
C THR A 37 -32.09 8.08 -8.98
N ARG A 38 -33.07 7.33 -8.46
CA ARG A 38 -34.34 7.91 -7.99
C ARG A 38 -34.19 8.72 -6.71
N LEU A 39 -33.27 8.32 -5.82
CA LEU A 39 -33.06 8.99 -4.54
C LEU A 39 -32.16 10.23 -4.65
N LEU A 40 -31.08 10.16 -5.44
CA LEU A 40 -30.01 11.16 -5.45
C LEU A 40 -29.95 11.99 -6.74
N GLY A 41 -30.62 11.55 -7.81
CA GLY A 41 -30.45 12.16 -9.14
C GLY A 41 -29.21 11.65 -9.87
N LYS A 42 -29.15 11.90 -11.17
CA LYS A 42 -28.06 11.44 -12.05
C LYS A 42 -26.77 12.26 -11.88
N ASP A 43 -26.92 13.55 -11.58
CA ASP A 43 -25.85 14.50 -11.32
C ASP A 43 -25.00 14.08 -10.11
N ARG A 44 -25.64 13.86 -8.95
CA ARG A 44 -24.94 13.46 -7.71
C ARG A 44 -24.33 12.07 -7.82
N LEU A 45 -24.98 11.16 -8.56
CA LEU A 45 -24.46 9.83 -8.82
C LEU A 45 -23.18 9.87 -9.67
N ALA A 46 -23.12 10.76 -10.67
CA ALA A 46 -21.92 10.96 -11.47
C ALA A 46 -20.76 11.52 -10.65
N LEU A 47 -21.04 12.49 -9.77
CA LEU A 47 -20.04 13.02 -8.82
C LEU A 47 -19.51 11.92 -7.90
N TYR A 48 -20.42 11.16 -7.27
CA TYR A 48 -20.06 10.06 -6.39
C TYR A 48 -19.20 9.01 -7.11
N SER A 49 -19.62 8.58 -8.30
CA SER A 49 -18.90 7.56 -9.07
C SER A 49 -17.50 8.03 -9.47
N PHE A 50 -17.35 9.30 -9.84
CA PHE A 50 -16.05 9.86 -10.16
C PHE A 50 -15.12 9.89 -8.93
N ILE A 51 -15.60 10.43 -7.80
CA ILE A 51 -14.82 10.51 -6.56
C ILE A 51 -14.46 9.10 -6.06
N HIS A 52 -15.39 8.16 -6.11
CA HIS A 52 -15.14 6.78 -5.75
C HIS A 52 -14.04 6.17 -6.62
N SER A 53 -14.15 6.33 -7.94
CA SER A 53 -13.17 5.82 -8.90
C SER A 53 -11.80 6.51 -8.79
N LEU A 54 -11.77 7.76 -8.36
CA LEU A 54 -10.55 8.48 -8.05
C LEU A 54 -9.90 7.87 -6.79
N ASN A 55 -10.66 7.68 -5.71
CA ASN A 55 -10.18 7.05 -4.48
C ASN A 55 -9.65 5.63 -4.69
N THR A 56 -10.28 4.80 -5.54
CA THR A 56 -9.81 3.44 -5.82
C THR A 56 -8.49 3.41 -6.60
N ASN A 57 -8.21 4.46 -7.39
CA ASN A 57 -6.99 4.52 -8.20
C ASN A 57 -5.81 5.13 -7.45
N PHE A 58 -6.03 5.80 -6.31
CA PHE A 58 -4.97 6.47 -5.57
C PHE A 58 -3.81 5.55 -5.19
N GLY A 59 -4.07 4.28 -4.88
CA GLY A 59 -3.01 3.30 -4.60
C GLY A 59 -1.98 3.23 -5.73
N THR A 60 -2.42 2.78 -6.89
CA THR A 60 -1.57 2.48 -8.04
C THR A 60 -1.11 3.73 -8.80
N SER A 61 -1.96 4.76 -8.91
CA SER A 61 -1.68 5.93 -9.74
C SER A 61 -1.06 7.11 -8.99
N ILE A 62 -1.03 7.08 -7.65
CA ILE A 62 -0.50 8.17 -6.83
C ILE A 62 0.48 7.65 -5.78
N PHE A 63 0.02 6.81 -4.85
CA PHE A 63 0.82 6.43 -3.68
C PHE A 63 2.04 5.59 -4.06
N GLU A 64 1.89 4.59 -4.93
CA GLU A 64 3.00 3.77 -5.40
C GLU A 64 4.10 4.57 -6.14
N PRO A 65 3.79 5.41 -7.15
CA PRO A 65 4.80 6.24 -7.81
C PRO A 65 5.48 7.24 -6.88
N ILE A 66 4.72 7.86 -5.95
CA ILE A 66 5.28 8.79 -4.98
C ILE A 66 6.23 8.05 -4.03
N ALA A 67 5.81 6.90 -3.50
CA ALA A 67 6.63 6.08 -2.62
C ALA A 67 7.96 5.69 -3.27
N LYS A 68 7.92 5.27 -4.55
CA LYS A 68 9.11 5.00 -5.35
C LYS A 68 10.00 6.24 -5.48
N THR A 69 9.41 7.39 -5.84
CA THR A 69 10.16 8.65 -6.04
C THR A 69 10.89 9.10 -4.77
N LEU A 70 10.26 8.94 -3.61
CA LEU A 70 10.87 9.26 -2.33
C LEU A 70 12.02 8.31 -2.01
N ALA A 71 11.76 7.00 -2.12
CA ALA A 71 12.73 5.98 -1.74
C ALA A 71 13.99 5.95 -2.61
N LEU A 72 13.93 6.39 -3.87
CA LEU A 72 15.13 6.47 -4.74
C LEU A 72 16.23 7.41 -4.21
N SER A 73 15.91 8.28 -3.25
CA SER A 73 16.90 9.18 -2.63
C SER A 73 17.60 8.60 -1.40
N THR A 74 17.04 7.56 -0.79
CA THR A 74 17.42 7.02 0.52
C THR A 74 17.77 5.53 0.47
N PHE A 75 17.34 4.82 -0.57
CA PHE A 75 17.56 3.39 -0.79
C PHE A 75 18.41 3.15 -2.04
N ALA A 76 19.10 2.02 -2.08
CA ALA A 76 19.90 1.61 -3.23
C ALA A 76 19.03 1.33 -4.47
N SER A 77 17.80 0.82 -4.27
CA SER A 77 16.81 0.72 -5.34
C SER A 77 15.38 0.79 -4.81
N ALA A 78 14.47 1.23 -5.68
CA ALA A 78 13.03 1.27 -5.42
C ALA A 78 12.26 0.90 -6.70
N GLU A 79 11.39 -0.10 -6.60
CA GLU A 79 10.62 -0.65 -7.73
C GLU A 79 9.16 -0.84 -7.34
N SER A 80 8.24 -0.63 -8.28
CA SER A 80 6.80 -0.84 -8.06
C SER A 80 6.34 -2.14 -8.72
N GLN A 81 5.24 -2.71 -8.22
CA GLN A 81 4.52 -3.85 -8.82
C GLN A 81 5.40 -5.09 -9.06
N GLN A 82 6.25 -5.43 -8.09
CA GLN A 82 7.23 -6.52 -8.18
C GLN A 82 6.68 -7.87 -7.70
N LYS A 83 7.37 -8.95 -8.07
CA LYS A 83 7.16 -10.28 -7.51
C LYS A 83 8.21 -10.54 -6.43
N ALA A 84 7.78 -10.96 -5.24
CA ALA A 84 8.69 -11.32 -4.14
C ALA A 84 9.52 -12.59 -4.46
N GLY A 85 8.93 -13.52 -5.21
CA GLY A 85 9.57 -14.74 -5.69
C GLY A 85 8.55 -15.62 -6.42
N ASN A 86 8.97 -16.78 -6.92
CA ASN A 86 8.09 -17.70 -7.66
C ASN A 86 8.14 -19.15 -7.13
N LYS A 87 8.86 -19.38 -6.04
CA LYS A 87 9.04 -20.71 -5.44
C LYS A 87 8.84 -20.62 -3.93
N ILE A 88 8.29 -21.67 -3.36
CA ILE A 88 8.13 -21.82 -1.91
C ILE A 88 8.34 -23.29 -1.54
N SER A 89 8.98 -23.53 -0.39
CA SER A 89 9.12 -24.87 0.18
C SER A 89 7.79 -25.35 0.78
N SER A 90 7.49 -26.64 0.67
CA SER A 90 6.35 -27.27 1.36
C SER A 90 6.44 -27.16 2.89
N ASP A 91 7.64 -27.19 3.44
CA ASP A 91 7.85 -27.05 4.89
C ASP A 91 7.64 -25.60 5.33
N ALA A 92 8.10 -24.63 4.53
CA ALA A 92 7.79 -23.21 4.75
C ALA A 92 6.28 -22.95 4.71
N GLN A 93 5.54 -23.55 3.76
CA GLN A 93 4.07 -23.46 3.73
C GLN A 93 3.42 -24.01 4.99
N ARG A 94 3.92 -25.15 5.51
CA ARG A 94 3.44 -25.73 6.76
C ARG A 94 3.72 -24.82 7.96
N VAL A 95 4.92 -24.23 8.04
CA VAL A 95 5.26 -23.26 9.09
C VAL A 95 4.37 -22.03 9.03
N ILE A 96 4.14 -21.47 7.83
CA ILE A 96 3.19 -20.34 7.64
C ILE A 96 1.80 -20.72 8.15
N GLN A 97 1.31 -21.92 7.80
CA GLN A 97 0.00 -22.37 8.22
C GLN A 97 -0.09 -22.50 9.75
N ASN A 98 0.93 -23.07 10.39
CA ASN A 98 0.99 -23.18 11.85
C ASN A 98 1.01 -21.81 12.55
N ILE A 99 1.76 -20.84 12.01
CA ILE A 99 1.77 -19.45 12.51
C ILE A 99 0.36 -18.85 12.38
N MET A 100 -0.25 -18.98 11.20
CA MET A 100 -1.60 -18.45 10.94
C MET A 100 -2.66 -19.05 11.86
N ASP A 101 -2.60 -20.36 12.12
CA ASP A 101 -3.53 -21.05 12.99
C ASP A 101 -3.36 -20.60 14.45
N GLY A 102 -2.12 -20.51 14.94
CA GLY A 102 -1.83 -20.02 16.29
C GLY A 102 -2.32 -18.60 16.55
N LEU A 103 -2.11 -17.68 15.58
CA LEU A 103 -2.62 -16.32 15.64
C LEU A 103 -4.16 -16.27 15.57
N ALA A 104 -4.77 -17.13 14.75
CA ALA A 104 -6.23 -17.14 14.55
C ALA A 104 -7.01 -17.59 15.80
N VAL A 105 -6.44 -18.48 16.62
CA VAL A 105 -7.02 -18.92 17.91
C VAL A 105 -6.40 -18.22 19.12
N ALA A 106 -5.56 -17.21 18.89
CA ALA A 106 -4.86 -16.42 19.92
C ALA A 106 -4.03 -17.26 20.92
N THR A 107 -3.51 -18.41 20.50
CA THR A 107 -2.55 -19.20 21.31
C THR A 107 -1.14 -18.60 21.26
N THR A 108 -0.86 -17.78 20.24
CA THR A 108 0.38 -17.02 20.09
C THR A 108 0.07 -15.55 19.80
N SER A 109 1.04 -14.67 20.07
CA SER A 109 1.03 -13.27 19.66
C SER A 109 1.94 -13.07 18.46
N PRO A 110 1.64 -12.10 17.56
CA PRO A 110 2.42 -11.88 16.36
C PRO A 110 3.81 -11.35 16.72
N ASN A 111 4.84 -11.92 16.11
CA ASN A 111 6.23 -11.53 16.34
C ASN A 111 7.02 -11.69 15.04
N LYS A 112 7.28 -10.57 14.38
CA LYS A 112 7.83 -10.60 13.02
C LYS A 112 9.19 -11.31 12.95
N ILE A 113 10.04 -11.07 13.93
CA ILE A 113 11.40 -11.61 13.97
C ILE A 113 11.37 -13.14 14.12
N GLN A 114 10.57 -13.63 15.07
CA GLN A 114 10.43 -15.07 15.32
C GLN A 114 9.83 -15.79 14.12
N GLU A 115 8.80 -15.22 13.50
CA GLU A 115 8.15 -15.79 12.32
C GLU A 115 9.09 -15.88 11.12
N ILE A 116 9.88 -14.82 10.85
CA ILE A 116 10.89 -14.84 9.79
C ILE A 116 11.93 -15.93 10.08
N ASN A 117 12.40 -16.04 11.31
CA ASN A 117 13.40 -17.04 11.70
C ASN A 117 12.85 -18.48 11.55
N ALA A 118 11.60 -18.71 11.94
CA ALA A 118 10.93 -19.99 11.79
C ALA A 118 10.79 -20.39 10.31
N ILE A 119 10.42 -19.44 9.44
CA ILE A 119 10.36 -19.68 7.99
C ILE A 119 11.77 -19.91 7.42
N ARG A 120 12.75 -19.10 7.82
CA ARG A 120 14.15 -19.21 7.34
C ARG A 120 14.75 -20.57 7.63
N ALA A 121 14.47 -21.14 8.80
CA ALA A 121 14.97 -22.46 9.19
C ALA A 121 14.55 -23.60 8.25
N VAL A 122 13.44 -23.44 7.51
CA VAL A 122 12.88 -24.47 6.63
C VAL A 122 12.68 -24.01 5.18
N CYS A 123 13.17 -22.82 4.81
CA CYS A 123 12.86 -22.19 3.51
C CYS A 123 13.40 -22.95 2.29
N GLN A 124 14.35 -23.87 2.50
CA GLN A 124 14.95 -24.73 1.48
C GLN A 124 14.74 -26.23 1.74
N THR A 125 13.97 -26.62 2.76
CA THR A 125 13.71 -28.04 3.09
C THR A 125 12.38 -28.52 2.48
N GLY A 126 12.23 -29.82 2.26
CA GLY A 126 11.02 -30.37 1.64
C GLY A 126 10.94 -30.14 0.13
N VAL A 127 9.72 -30.18 -0.43
CA VAL A 127 9.50 -30.06 -1.88
C VAL A 127 9.35 -28.59 -2.27
N MET A 128 10.20 -28.13 -3.19
CA MET A 128 10.07 -26.80 -3.79
C MET A 128 8.93 -26.77 -4.80
N LYS A 129 7.94 -25.92 -4.58
CA LYS A 129 6.77 -25.75 -5.44
C LYS A 129 6.78 -24.39 -6.12
N THR A 130 6.29 -24.32 -7.35
CA THR A 130 5.97 -23.05 -8.00
C THR A 130 4.82 -22.38 -7.25
N PHE A 131 4.99 -21.11 -6.91
CA PHE A 131 4.01 -20.33 -6.17
C PHE A 131 3.90 -18.94 -6.77
N LYS A 132 2.69 -18.40 -6.84
CA LYS A 132 2.42 -17.07 -7.38
C LYS A 132 1.95 -16.18 -6.22
N PRO A 133 2.86 -15.50 -5.51
CA PRO A 133 2.47 -14.59 -4.44
C PRO A 133 1.70 -13.39 -5.01
N THR A 134 0.96 -12.72 -4.13
CA THR A 134 0.42 -11.38 -4.38
C THR A 134 1.55 -10.44 -4.81
N LYS A 135 1.26 -9.50 -5.71
CA LYS A 135 2.25 -8.50 -6.15
C LYS A 135 2.60 -7.57 -4.99
N VAL A 136 3.87 -7.21 -4.92
CA VAL A 136 4.40 -6.19 -4.01
C VAL A 136 4.18 -4.83 -4.64
N ASP A 137 3.50 -3.92 -3.94
CA ASP A 137 3.23 -2.58 -4.45
C ASP A 137 4.52 -1.78 -4.57
N VAL A 138 5.36 -1.82 -3.53
CA VAL A 138 6.68 -1.17 -3.51
C VAL A 138 7.73 -2.11 -2.90
N LYS A 139 8.79 -2.39 -3.66
CA LYS A 139 9.99 -3.12 -3.21
C LYS A 139 11.15 -2.15 -3.10
N LEU A 140 11.81 -2.14 -1.96
CA LEU A 140 13.01 -1.35 -1.70
C LEU A 140 14.18 -2.27 -1.35
N VAL A 141 15.39 -1.85 -1.73
CA VAL A 141 16.64 -2.47 -1.28
C VAL A 141 17.48 -1.41 -0.60
N GLY A 142 17.76 -1.60 0.69
CA GLY A 142 18.65 -0.74 1.48
C GLY A 142 20.09 -0.82 0.99
N HIS A 143 20.89 0.20 1.32
CA HIS A 143 22.33 0.18 1.03
C HIS A 143 23.10 -0.95 1.75
N ASP A 144 22.53 -1.47 2.83
CA ASP A 144 22.99 -2.64 3.57
C ASP A 144 22.53 -3.98 2.95
N GLY A 145 21.76 -3.94 1.86
CA GLY A 145 21.18 -5.11 1.20
C GLY A 145 19.87 -5.61 1.82
N THR A 146 19.31 -4.95 2.83
CA THR A 146 18.02 -5.32 3.42
C THR A 146 16.89 -5.07 2.41
N ILE A 147 16.02 -6.07 2.23
CA ILE A 147 14.85 -5.98 1.34
C ILE A 147 13.62 -5.57 2.15
N TYR A 148 12.93 -4.52 1.69
CA TYR A 148 11.64 -4.10 2.24
C TYR A 148 10.55 -4.30 1.19
N LEU A 149 9.47 -5.00 1.56
CA LEU A 149 8.32 -5.24 0.68
C LEU A 149 7.08 -4.61 1.31
N PHE A 150 6.45 -3.69 0.59
CA PHE A 150 5.28 -2.96 1.05
C PHE A 150 4.02 -3.38 0.30
N ASP A 151 2.94 -3.51 1.07
CA ASP A 151 1.57 -3.62 0.57
C ASP A 151 0.80 -2.37 1.05
N ILE A 152 0.38 -1.51 0.13
CA ILE A 152 -0.26 -0.23 0.43
C ILE A 152 -1.76 -0.44 0.55
N LYS A 153 -2.31 -0.16 1.74
CA LYS A 153 -3.74 -0.34 2.03
C LYS A 153 -4.46 0.97 2.25
N THR A 154 -5.78 0.91 2.10
CA THR A 154 -6.66 2.02 2.45
C THR A 154 -6.66 2.27 3.95
N ALA A 155 -6.97 3.51 4.35
CA ALA A 155 -6.94 3.95 5.74
C ALA A 155 -7.96 3.28 6.67
N LYS A 156 -8.91 2.50 6.15
CA LYS A 156 -9.90 1.78 6.95
C LYS A 156 -10.12 0.39 6.34
N PRO A 157 -9.15 -0.53 6.46
CA PRO A 157 -9.30 -1.86 5.89
C PRO A 157 -10.40 -2.63 6.63
N ASN A 158 -11.05 -3.53 5.91
CA ASN A 158 -12.08 -4.39 6.46
C ASN A 158 -11.47 -5.39 7.45
N ALA A 159 -12.15 -5.61 8.58
CA ALA A 159 -11.62 -6.45 9.64
C ALA A 159 -11.33 -7.89 9.20
N GLY A 160 -12.06 -8.41 8.20
CA GLY A 160 -11.82 -9.72 7.58
C GLY A 160 -10.45 -9.86 6.90
N GLY A 161 -9.88 -8.77 6.38
CA GLY A 161 -8.67 -8.80 5.55
C GLY A 161 -7.36 -9.01 6.33
N PHE A 162 -7.35 -8.89 7.67
CA PHE A 162 -6.09 -8.98 8.43
C PHE A 162 -5.41 -10.35 8.33
N LYS A 163 -6.19 -11.44 8.21
CA LYS A 163 -5.64 -12.79 8.00
C LYS A 163 -4.96 -12.89 6.63
N GLU A 164 -5.55 -12.29 5.60
CA GLU A 164 -5.00 -12.27 4.25
C GLU A 164 -3.73 -11.42 4.18
N PHE A 165 -3.71 -10.29 4.88
CA PHE A 165 -2.53 -9.43 4.97
C PHE A 165 -1.38 -10.19 5.62
N LYS A 166 -1.61 -10.79 6.81
CA LYS A 166 -0.59 -11.56 7.51
C LYS A 166 -0.04 -12.70 6.65
N ARG A 167 -0.93 -13.47 6.02
CA ARG A 167 -0.53 -14.55 5.10
C ARG A 167 0.34 -14.02 3.96
N THR A 168 -0.07 -12.93 3.32
CA THR A 168 0.69 -12.29 2.23
C THR A 168 2.10 -11.91 2.68
N LEU A 169 2.21 -11.26 3.85
CA LEU A 169 3.51 -10.87 4.43
C LEU A 169 4.42 -12.10 4.66
N LEU A 170 3.89 -13.19 5.21
CA LEU A 170 4.65 -14.42 5.47
C LEU A 170 5.05 -15.15 4.17
N GLU A 171 4.17 -15.18 3.17
CA GLU A 171 4.46 -15.77 1.85
C GLU A 171 5.54 -15.01 1.09
N TRP A 172 5.55 -13.68 1.19
CA TRP A 172 6.64 -12.85 0.67
C TRP A 172 7.98 -13.15 1.33
N VAL A 173 7.99 -13.32 2.66
CA VAL A 173 9.19 -13.77 3.40
C VAL A 173 9.66 -15.12 2.85
N ALA A 174 8.77 -16.12 2.79
CA ALA A 174 9.16 -17.47 2.38
C ALA A 174 9.64 -17.54 0.93
N THR A 175 8.98 -16.83 0.00
CA THR A 175 9.37 -16.83 -1.42
C THR A 175 10.69 -16.09 -1.68
N THR A 176 10.96 -15.03 -0.92
CA THR A 176 12.24 -14.32 -1.00
C THR A 176 13.37 -15.18 -0.42
N LEU A 177 13.17 -15.75 0.78
CA LEU A 177 14.17 -16.60 1.45
C LEU A 177 14.45 -17.91 0.71
N ALA A 178 13.46 -18.45 -0.01
CA ALA A 178 13.66 -19.60 -0.89
C ALA A 178 14.75 -19.35 -1.96
N THR A 179 14.87 -18.10 -2.42
CA THR A 179 15.88 -17.68 -3.41
C THR A 179 17.19 -17.25 -2.74
N ASN A 180 17.09 -16.52 -1.63
CA ASN A 180 18.25 -16.03 -0.87
C ASN A 180 18.02 -16.19 0.65
N PRO A 181 18.42 -17.31 1.27
CA PRO A 181 18.13 -17.60 2.67
C PRO A 181 18.79 -16.66 3.68
N SER A 182 19.92 -16.05 3.32
CA SER A 182 20.70 -15.18 4.20
C SER A 182 20.26 -13.71 4.14
N VAL A 183 19.32 -13.36 3.25
CA VAL A 183 18.90 -11.96 3.12
C VAL A 183 18.09 -11.49 4.33
N ASN A 184 18.33 -10.24 4.71
CA ASN A 184 17.46 -9.54 5.63
C ASN A 184 16.23 -9.06 4.88
N ILE A 185 15.04 -9.43 5.37
CA ILE A 185 13.78 -9.07 4.74
C ILE A 185 12.81 -8.53 5.78
N GLN A 186 12.12 -7.45 5.43
CA GLN A 186 10.97 -6.92 6.15
C GLN A 186 9.79 -6.79 5.18
N THR A 187 8.60 -7.14 5.67
CA THR A 187 7.37 -7.05 4.89
C THR A 187 6.36 -6.27 5.70
N ILE A 188 5.81 -5.20 5.14
CA ILE A 188 5.12 -4.15 5.90
C ILE A 188 3.82 -3.77 5.19
N ILE A 189 2.75 -3.60 5.96
CA ILE A 189 1.53 -2.92 5.53
C ILE A 189 1.74 -1.42 5.69
N ALA A 190 1.59 -0.69 4.59
CA ALA A 190 1.67 0.77 4.58
C ALA A 190 0.28 1.40 4.47
N ILE A 191 0.02 2.43 5.26
CA ILE A 191 -1.19 3.25 5.15
C ILE A 191 -0.81 4.69 4.88
N PRO A 192 -1.24 5.24 3.75
CA PRO A 192 -0.86 6.58 3.32
C PRO A 192 -1.23 7.71 4.30
N TYR A 193 -2.29 7.57 5.09
CA TYR A 193 -2.75 8.63 6.00
C TYR A 193 -3.54 8.09 7.20
N ASN A 194 -3.57 8.84 8.30
CA ASN A 194 -4.35 8.52 9.48
C ASN A 194 -5.70 9.26 9.43
N PRO A 195 -6.85 8.56 9.30
CA PRO A 195 -8.15 9.21 9.23
C PRO A 195 -8.68 9.67 10.61
N TYR A 196 -7.88 9.48 11.67
CA TYR A 196 -8.22 9.84 13.06
C TYR A 196 -7.36 10.99 13.60
N GLU A 197 -6.48 11.56 12.77
CA GLU A 197 -5.56 12.61 13.18
C GLU A 197 -6.28 13.78 13.89
N PRO A 198 -5.73 14.31 15.01
CA PRO A 198 -4.43 14.02 15.62
C PRO A 198 -4.39 12.77 16.53
N GLN A 199 -5.49 12.04 16.67
CA GLN A 199 -5.52 10.84 17.52
C GLN A 199 -4.72 9.70 16.89
N PRO A 200 -4.07 8.84 17.71
CA PRO A 200 -3.37 7.67 17.21
C PRO A 200 -4.28 6.78 16.37
N TYR A 201 -3.72 6.18 15.34
CA TYR A 201 -4.46 5.26 14.51
C TYR A 201 -4.89 4.02 15.33
N ASN A 202 -6.19 3.76 15.43
CA ASN A 202 -6.74 2.75 16.35
C ASN A 202 -7.65 1.70 15.69
N ARG A 203 -7.49 1.37 14.40
CA ARG A 203 -8.24 0.24 13.79
C ARG A 203 -7.55 -1.12 13.91
N TRP A 204 -6.21 -1.16 14.05
CA TRP A 204 -5.44 -2.41 14.01
C TRP A 204 -5.41 -3.18 15.34
N THR A 205 -5.78 -2.51 16.44
CA THR A 205 -5.81 -3.04 17.81
C THR A 205 -6.78 -4.21 18.02
N MET A 206 -7.53 -4.65 17.01
CA MET A 206 -8.68 -5.55 17.23
C MET A 206 -8.51 -7.01 16.80
N ARG A 207 -7.39 -7.49 16.23
CA ARG A 207 -7.31 -8.93 15.82
C ARG A 207 -6.00 -9.70 16.07
N GLY A 208 -4.97 -9.11 16.68
CA GLY A 208 -3.76 -9.87 17.07
C GLY A 208 -3.01 -10.58 15.92
N MET A 209 -3.24 -10.18 14.66
CA MET A 209 -2.64 -10.85 13.50
C MET A 209 -1.30 -10.26 13.09
N LEU A 210 -1.08 -8.96 13.35
CA LEU A 210 0.08 -8.21 12.86
C LEU A 210 0.90 -7.70 14.05
N ASP A 211 2.21 -7.80 13.93
CA ASP A 211 3.16 -7.15 14.83
C ASP A 211 3.24 -5.68 14.44
N LEU A 212 2.45 -4.84 15.12
CA LEU A 212 2.24 -3.45 14.70
C LEU A 212 3.51 -2.61 14.66
N ASN A 213 4.53 -2.95 15.46
CA ASN A 213 5.78 -2.21 15.48
C ASN A 213 6.65 -2.52 14.25
N ASN A 214 6.53 -3.72 13.69
CA ASN A 214 7.42 -4.22 12.63
C ASN A 214 6.72 -4.41 11.28
N GLU A 215 5.39 -4.55 11.26
CA GLU A 215 4.59 -4.89 10.08
C GLU A 215 3.59 -3.79 9.69
N LEU A 216 3.57 -2.66 10.38
CA LEU A 216 2.66 -1.55 10.10
C LEU A 216 3.42 -0.23 10.06
N LYS A 217 3.15 0.59 9.05
CA LYS A 217 3.57 1.99 9.00
C LYS A 217 2.42 2.87 8.55
N VAL A 218 2.07 3.87 9.36
CA VAL A 218 0.92 4.75 9.10
C VAL A 218 1.37 6.19 8.90
N ALA A 219 0.86 6.84 7.85
CA ALA A 219 1.06 8.27 7.59
C ALA A 219 2.55 8.65 7.65
N ALA A 220 2.93 9.53 8.59
CA ALA A 220 4.30 9.97 8.79
C ALA A 220 5.30 8.82 8.90
N GLU A 221 4.98 7.74 9.61
CA GLU A 221 5.88 6.58 9.75
C GLU A 221 6.22 5.92 8.41
N PHE A 222 5.27 5.91 7.48
CA PHE A 222 5.48 5.36 6.15
C PHE A 222 6.27 6.33 5.27
N TRP A 223 5.80 7.58 5.15
CA TRP A 223 6.39 8.53 4.23
C TRP A 223 7.78 9.00 4.68
N ASP A 224 7.99 9.20 5.98
CA ASP A 224 9.29 9.59 6.51
C ASP A 224 10.29 8.44 6.46
N PHE A 225 9.83 7.19 6.54
CA PHE A 225 10.69 6.03 6.28
C PHE A 225 11.23 6.02 4.84
N LEU A 226 10.43 6.49 3.87
CA LEU A 226 10.84 6.55 2.46
C LEU A 226 11.67 7.79 2.13
N GLY A 227 11.22 8.98 2.55
CA GLY A 227 11.77 10.26 2.13
C GLY A 227 12.63 10.98 3.18
N GLY A 228 12.78 10.42 4.38
CA GLY A 228 13.41 11.08 5.52
C GLY A 228 12.42 11.89 6.37
N GLN A 229 12.85 12.28 7.57
CA GLN A 229 12.02 13.00 8.54
C GLN A 229 11.43 14.28 7.95
N GLY A 230 10.09 14.43 8.03
CA GLY A 230 9.36 15.57 7.48
C GLY A 230 8.91 15.42 6.03
N ALA A 231 9.17 14.27 5.39
CA ALA A 231 8.67 13.97 4.06
C ALA A 231 7.13 13.99 4.01
N TYR A 232 6.47 13.49 5.05
CA TYR A 232 5.01 13.50 5.13
C TYR A 232 4.42 14.91 5.06
N THR A 233 4.93 15.84 5.86
CA THR A 233 4.49 17.23 5.84
C THR A 233 4.72 17.87 4.48
N ASN A 234 5.91 17.66 3.89
CA ASN A 234 6.18 18.17 2.54
C ASN A 234 5.24 17.58 1.48
N LEU A 235 4.84 16.31 1.60
CA LEU A 235 3.82 15.73 0.73
C LEU A 235 2.47 16.44 0.89
N LEU A 236 2.01 16.70 2.12
CA LEU A 236 0.75 17.42 2.34
C LEU A 236 0.76 18.79 1.67
N ASP A 237 1.86 19.55 1.82
CA ASP A 237 2.03 20.87 1.18
C ASP A 237 1.99 20.78 -0.35
N ILE A 238 2.59 19.72 -0.92
CA ILE A 238 2.56 19.48 -2.38
C ILE A 238 1.15 19.15 -2.84
N PHE A 239 0.43 18.27 -2.13
CA PHE A 239 -0.94 17.89 -2.45
C PHE A 239 -1.88 19.10 -2.41
N GLU A 240 -1.76 19.96 -1.38
CA GLU A 240 -2.56 21.18 -1.28
C GLU A 240 -2.29 22.12 -2.47
N ARG A 241 -1.02 22.38 -2.76
CA ARG A 241 -0.63 23.26 -3.87
C ARG A 241 -1.10 22.78 -5.23
N ILE A 242 -0.96 21.48 -5.52
CA ILE A 242 -1.48 20.89 -6.77
C ILE A 242 -3.01 20.87 -6.78
N GLY A 243 -3.64 20.65 -5.63
CA GLY A 243 -5.09 20.74 -5.48
C GLY A 243 -5.62 22.13 -5.82
N LEU A 244 -4.94 23.19 -5.35
CA LEU A 244 -5.27 24.58 -5.68
C LEU A 244 -5.01 24.89 -7.16
N GLU A 245 -3.88 24.45 -7.71
CA GLU A 245 -3.53 24.63 -9.13
C GLU A 245 -4.59 24.02 -10.06
N LEU A 246 -5.03 22.80 -9.77
CA LEU A 246 -5.96 22.05 -10.61
C LEU A 246 -7.43 22.31 -10.27
N ARG A 247 -7.73 23.16 -9.28
CA ARG A 247 -9.11 23.44 -8.86
C ARG A 247 -10.01 23.92 -10.01
N PRO A 248 -9.57 24.85 -10.88
CA PRO A 248 -10.39 25.26 -12.03
C PRO A 248 -10.69 24.11 -13.00
N GLU A 249 -9.74 23.20 -13.23
CA GLU A 249 -9.93 22.02 -14.08
C GLU A 249 -10.94 21.04 -13.45
N ILE A 250 -10.85 20.83 -12.14
CA ILE A 250 -11.79 20.00 -11.37
C ILE A 250 -13.20 20.58 -11.44
N ASP A 251 -13.35 21.88 -11.19
CA ASP A 251 -14.66 22.54 -11.19
C ASP A 251 -15.28 22.52 -12.61
N ALA A 252 -14.48 22.77 -13.66
CA ALA A 252 -14.92 22.63 -15.05
C ALA A 252 -15.36 21.20 -15.39
N TYR A 253 -14.61 20.19 -14.93
CA TYR A 253 -14.95 18.78 -15.08
C TYR A 253 -16.28 18.43 -14.41
N PHE A 254 -16.60 19.00 -13.25
CA PHE A 254 -17.87 18.71 -12.58
C PHE A 254 -19.06 19.50 -13.12
N ASN A 255 -18.84 20.73 -13.63
CA ASN A 255 -19.90 21.56 -14.20
C ASN A 255 -20.64 20.92 -15.39
N ARG A 256 -20.03 19.98 -16.10
CA ARG A 256 -20.72 19.23 -17.18
C ARG A 256 -21.76 18.23 -16.66
N TYR A 257 -21.76 17.87 -15.39
CA TYR A 257 -22.82 17.05 -14.78
C TYR A 257 -23.98 17.88 -14.21
N ASN A 258 -23.77 19.19 -14.02
CA ASN A 258 -24.81 20.13 -13.57
C ASN A 258 -25.76 20.59 -14.70
N LYS A 259 -25.43 20.26 -15.95
CA LYS A 259 -26.27 20.57 -17.12
C LYS A 259 -27.23 19.40 -17.38
N ASN A 260 -28.21 19.21 -16.49
CA ASN A 260 -29.44 18.44 -16.74
C ASN A 260 -30.54 18.92 -15.79
#